data_AF-A0A3D2JMD2-F1
#
_entry.id   AF-A0A3D2JMD2-F1
#
_cell.length_a   1.000
_cell.length_b   1.000
_cell.length_c   1.000
_cell.angle_alpha   90.00
_cell.angle_beta   90.00
_cell.angle_gamma   90.00
#
_symmetry.space_group_name_H-M   'P 1'
#
loop_
_entity.id
_entity.type
_entity.pdbx_description
1 polymer ?
#
loop_
_entity_poly.entity_id
_entity_poly.type
_entity_poly.pdbx_seq_one_letter_code
_entity_poly.pdbx_strand_id
1 'polypeptide(L)'
;MAKRINRVIELIEAGEPVYYTGTGDLTYENGLKQANTWADFLITDFEHHAFDVAGLTEFMKGLVDGGPTKAGHRTPAVISTLPSNCRTIEE
;
A
#
# COMPACT_ATOMS: atom_id res chain seq x y z
N MET A 1 17.40 -3.91 16.35
CA MET A 1 16.04 -4.47 16.27
C MET A 1 15.98 -5.42 15.09
N ALA A 2 15.13 -6.45 15.12
CA ALA A 2 14.87 -7.25 13.93
C ALA A 2 14.18 -6.38 12.87
N LYS A 3 14.54 -6.56 11.59
CA LYS A 3 13.92 -5.85 10.46
C LYS A 3 12.41 -6.13 10.45
N ARG A 4 11.58 -5.08 10.50
CA ARG A 4 10.12 -5.18 10.39
C ARG A 4 9.77 -5.60 8.97
N ILE A 5 8.67 -6.34 8.84
CA ILE A 5 8.11 -6.66 7.53
C ILE A 5 7.68 -5.36 6.81
N ASN A 6 6.99 -4.48 7.55
CA ASN A 6 6.53 -3.18 7.06
C ASN A 6 7.57 -2.08 7.33
N ARG A 7 8.16 -1.53 6.26
CA ARG A 7 9.14 -0.45 6.31
C ARG A 7 8.62 0.82 7.01
N VAL A 8 7.34 1.16 6.84
CA VAL A 8 6.75 2.36 7.45
C VAL A 8 6.83 2.30 8.97
N ILE A 9 6.66 1.12 9.56
CA ILE A 9 6.83 0.93 11.01
C ILE A 9 8.28 1.25 11.40
N GLU A 10 9.27 0.79 10.64
CA GLU A 10 10.69 1.09 10.92
C GLU A 10 10.97 2.60 10.87
N LEU A 11 10.45 3.28 9.84
CA LEU A 11 10.65 4.72 9.66
C LEU A 11 10.00 5.51 10.81
N ILE A 12 8.76 5.18 11.17
CA ILE A 12 8.07 5.82 12.30
C ILE A 12 8.79 5.56 13.62
N GLU A 13 9.24 4.32 13.88
CA GLU A 13 10.01 3.97 15.08
C GLU A 13 11.35 4.70 15.15
N ALA A 14 11.94 5.04 14.00
CA ALA A 14 13.16 5.85 13.89
C ALA A 14 12.91 7.37 13.99
N GLY A 15 11.64 7.81 14.04
CA GLY A 15 11.27 9.23 14.05
C GLY A 15 11.40 9.91 12.69
N GLU A 16 11.47 9.14 11.60
CA GLU A 16 11.56 9.65 10.23
C GLU A 16 10.17 9.98 9.66
N PRO A 17 10.04 11.01 8.81
CA PRO A 17 8.80 11.27 8.07
C PRO A 17 8.55 10.16 7.04
N VAL A 18 7.27 9.93 6.73
CA VAL A 18 6.83 8.95 5.73
C VAL A 18 5.97 9.63 4.67
N TYR A 19 6.20 9.30 3.40
CA TYR A 19 5.48 9.87 2.27
C TYR A 19 4.68 8.81 1.53
N TYR A 20 3.52 9.20 1.00
CA TYR A 20 2.61 8.29 0.29
C TYR A 20 2.20 8.80 -1.08
N THR A 21 1.74 7.86 -1.90
CA THR A 21 0.97 8.13 -3.11
C THR A 21 -0.21 7.15 -3.19
N GLY A 22 -1.21 7.44 -4.03
CA GLY A 22 -2.31 6.51 -4.30
C GLY A 22 -1.88 5.34 -5.18
N THR A 23 -2.60 4.22 -5.09
CA THR A 23 -2.39 3.06 -5.97
C THR A 23 -2.82 3.33 -7.41
N GLY A 24 -3.85 4.14 -7.65
CA GLY A 24 -4.50 4.18 -8.96
C GLY A 24 -5.14 2.83 -9.29
N ASP A 25 -5.07 2.40 -10.55
CA ASP A 25 -5.72 1.18 -11.04
C ASP A 25 -5.23 -0.09 -10.33
N LEU A 26 -6.16 -0.89 -9.81
CA LEU A 26 -5.84 -2.13 -9.09
C LEU A 26 -5.62 -3.30 -10.06
N THR A 27 -4.53 -3.24 -10.82
CA THR A 27 -4.13 -4.27 -11.79
C THR A 27 -2.76 -4.85 -11.49
N TYR A 28 -2.51 -6.07 -11.94
CA TYR A 28 -1.21 -6.73 -11.80
C TYR A 28 -0.07 -5.91 -12.44
N GLU A 29 -0.27 -5.37 -13.65
CA GLU A 29 0.71 -4.57 -14.37
C GLU A 29 1.04 -3.27 -13.64
N ASN A 30 0.05 -2.65 -13.01
CA ASN A 30 0.29 -1.46 -12.19
C ASN A 30 1.03 -1.82 -10.89
N GLY A 31 0.71 -2.97 -10.28
CA GLY A 31 1.46 -3.53 -9.16
C GLY A 31 2.95 -3.71 -9.48
N LEU A 32 3.27 -4.34 -10.63
CA LEU A 32 4.66 -4.49 -11.08
C LEU A 32 5.39 -3.15 -11.19
N LYS A 33 4.73 -2.14 -11.77
CA LYS A 33 5.31 -0.79 -11.93
C LYS A 33 5.56 -0.11 -10.59
N GLN A 34 4.63 -0.28 -9.63
CA GLN A 34 4.71 0.39 -8.33
C GLN A 34 5.52 -0.36 -7.27
N ALA A 35 5.98 -1.58 -7.55
CA ALA A 35 6.88 -2.31 -6.65
C ALA A 35 8.16 -1.53 -6.32
N ASN A 36 8.59 -0.64 -7.22
CA ASN A 36 9.74 0.27 -7.05
C ASN A 36 9.32 1.75 -6.95
N THR A 37 8.12 2.01 -6.41
CA THR A 37 7.63 3.38 -6.14
C THR A 37 8.62 4.21 -5.33
N TRP A 38 8.53 5.53 -5.50
CA TRP A 38 9.31 6.50 -4.71
C TRP A 38 8.76 6.65 -3.28
N ALA A 39 7.48 6.35 -3.08
CA ALA A 39 6.79 6.52 -1.82
C ALA A 39 7.17 5.44 -0.79
N ASP A 40 7.03 5.74 0.50
CA ASP A 40 7.24 4.77 1.57
C ASP A 40 6.06 3.80 1.68
N PHE A 41 4.86 4.26 1.30
CA PHE A 41 3.66 3.43 1.19
C PHE A 41 2.69 3.92 0.13
N LEU A 42 1.75 3.04 -0.20
CA LEU A 42 0.66 3.27 -1.14
C LEU A 42 -0.68 3.27 -0.40
N ILE A 43 -1.60 4.13 -0.83
CA ILE A 43 -2.98 4.13 -0.33
C ILE A 43 -3.94 3.67 -1.43
N THR A 44 -4.70 2.63 -1.13
CA THR A 44 -5.87 2.23 -1.93
C THR A 44 -7.10 2.95 -1.37
N ASP A 45 -7.79 3.69 -2.22
CA ASP A 45 -8.96 4.48 -1.83
C ASP A 45 -10.26 3.73 -2.11
N PHE A 46 -10.74 2.95 -1.15
CA PHE A 46 -12.07 2.32 -1.21
C PHE A 46 -13.16 3.17 -0.56
N GLU A 47 -12.81 4.32 0.01
CA GLU A 47 -13.79 5.26 0.55
C GLU A 47 -14.54 5.96 -0.59
N HIS A 48 -13.82 6.40 -1.63
CA HIS A 48 -14.40 7.10 -2.77
C HIS A 48 -14.48 6.29 -4.06
N HIS A 49 -13.94 5.07 -4.09
CA HIS A 49 -13.99 4.18 -5.26
C HIS A 49 -14.60 2.82 -4.93
N ALA A 50 -14.83 2.01 -5.97
CA ALA A 50 -15.40 0.67 -5.81
C ALA A 50 -14.53 -0.20 -4.89
N PHE A 51 -15.18 -0.96 -4.01
CA PHE A 51 -14.54 -1.92 -3.13
C PHE A 51 -14.08 -3.18 -3.90
N ASP A 52 -13.06 -3.01 -4.73
CA ASP A 52 -12.52 -4.04 -5.62
C ASP A 52 -11.38 -4.84 -4.98
N VAL A 53 -11.76 -5.83 -4.17
CA VAL A 53 -10.81 -6.74 -3.51
C VAL A 53 -10.12 -7.69 -4.51
N ALA A 54 -10.78 -8.00 -5.63
CA ALA A 54 -10.22 -8.84 -6.67
C ALA A 54 -9.07 -8.12 -7.39
N GLY A 55 -9.30 -6.86 -7.81
CA GLY A 55 -8.26 -5.99 -8.34
C GLY A 55 -7.13 -5.77 -7.33
N LEU A 56 -7.44 -5.52 -6.05
CA LEU A 56 -6.41 -5.39 -5.02
C LEU A 56 -5.54 -6.64 -4.92
N THR A 57 -6.13 -7.83 -5.04
CA THR A 57 -5.37 -9.09 -5.03
C THR A 57 -4.39 -9.17 -6.20
N GLU A 58 -4.81 -8.80 -7.41
CA GLU A 58 -3.92 -8.77 -8.58
C GLU A 58 -2.83 -7.70 -8.46
N PHE A 59 -3.18 -6.51 -7.98
CA PHE A 59 -2.22 -5.45 -7.69
C PHE A 59 -1.15 -5.90 -6.68
N MET A 60 -1.56 -6.54 -5.58
CA MET A 60 -0.65 -7.05 -4.57
C MET A 60 0.26 -8.17 -5.09
N LYS A 61 -0.23 -9.04 -5.99
CA LYS A 61 0.62 -10.03 -6.69
C LYS A 61 1.69 -9.32 -7.54
N GLY A 62 1.30 -8.28 -8.29
CA GLY A 62 2.26 -7.48 -9.06
C GLY A 62 3.32 -6.83 -8.19
N LEU A 63 2.95 -6.30 -7.02
CA LEU A 63 3.93 -5.74 -6.07
C LEU A 63 4.94 -6.78 -5.57
N VAL A 64 4.49 -8.02 -5.31
CA VAL A 64 5.34 -9.11 -4.86
C VAL A 64 6.32 -9.52 -5.96
N ASP A 65 5.84 -9.68 -7.18
CA ASP A 65 6.65 -10.17 -8.30
C ASP A 65 7.59 -9.09 -8.88
N GLY A 66 7.25 -7.81 -8.71
CA GLY A 66 8.10 -6.67 -9.07
C GLY A 66 9.11 -6.27 -7.99
N GLY A 67 9.00 -6.84 -6.79
CA GLY A 67 9.89 -6.60 -5.66
C GLY A 67 11.20 -7.41 -5.74
N PRO A 68 12.08 -7.31 -4.73
CA PRO A 68 11.95 -6.48 -3.53
C PRO A 68 12.09 -4.99 -3.82
N THR A 69 11.59 -4.15 -2.91
CA THR A 69 11.78 -2.69 -2.95
C THR A 69 13.27 -2.33 -2.83
N LYS A 70 13.62 -1.09 -3.16
CA LYS A 70 14.98 -0.53 -2.98
C LYS A 70 15.52 -0.63 -1.54
N ALA A 71 14.64 -0.64 -0.55
CA ALA A 71 14.98 -0.83 0.86
C ALA A 71 15.05 -2.32 1.29
N GLY A 72 14.85 -3.25 0.35
CA GLY A 72 14.90 -4.69 0.59
C GLY A 72 13.70 -5.24 1.36
N HIS A 73 12.53 -4.60 1.27
CA HIS A 73 11.24 -5.17 1.73
C HIS A 73 10.55 -5.87 0.58
N ARG A 74 9.81 -6.94 0.85
CA ARG A 74 9.13 -7.76 -0.16
C ARG A 74 8.23 -6.92 -1.09
N THR A 75 7.50 -5.97 -0.52
CA THR A 75 6.64 -5.01 -1.21
C THR A 75 6.76 -3.65 -0.51
N PRO A 76 6.35 -2.54 -1.16
CA PRO A 76 5.98 -1.35 -0.40
C PRO A 76 4.82 -1.67 0.55
N ALA A 77 4.66 -0.87 1.60
CA ALA A 77 3.47 -0.97 2.44
C ALA A 77 2.24 -0.47 1.67
N VAL A 78 1.11 -1.14 1.86
CA VAL A 78 -0.18 -0.73 1.27
C VAL A 78 -1.18 -0.58 2.40
N ILE A 79 -1.84 0.57 2.45
CA ILE A 79 -2.92 0.88 3.38
C ILE A 79 -4.19 1.08 2.57
N SER A 80 -5.27 0.41 2.93
CA SER A 80 -6.56 0.59 2.27
C SER A 80 -7.46 1.43 3.17
N THR A 81 -8.03 2.51 2.65
CA THR A 81 -9.23 3.08 3.27
C THR A 81 -10.36 2.07 3.17
N LEU A 82 -11.34 2.16 4.05
CA LEU A 82 -12.51 1.30 4.02
C LEU A 82 -13.68 2.07 3.42
N PRO A 83 -14.60 1.41 2.71
CA PRO A 83 -15.87 2.02 2.38
C PRO A 83 -16.57 2.44 3.67
N SER A 84 -16.98 3.70 3.74
CA SER A 84 -17.83 4.21 4.82
C SER A 84 -19.05 4.89 4.23
N ASN A 85 -20.19 4.76 4.91
CA ASN A 85 -21.37 5.54 4.56
C ASN A 85 -21.66 6.67 5.57
N CYS A 86 -20.84 6.82 6.61
CA CYS A 86 -20.87 7.87 7.62
C CYS A 86 -22.26 8.14 8.19
N ARG A 87 -23.09 7.10 8.39
CA ARG A 87 -24.47 7.27 8.90
C ARG A 87 -24.57 7.11 10.41
N THR A 88 -23.56 6.57 11.05
CA THR A 88 -23.56 6.28 12.51
C THR A 88 -22.30 6.80 13.18
N ILE A 89 -22.32 6.93 14.52
CA ILE A 89 -21.15 7.37 15.31
C ILE A 89 -20.09 6.26 15.36
N GLU A 90 -20.54 5.02 15.20
CA GLU A 90 -19.72 3.81 15.21
C GLU A 90 -19.02 3.55 13.85
N GLU A 91 -19.33 4.34 12.81
CA GLU A 91 -18.61 4.42 11.53
C GLU A 91 -17.65 5.60 11.49
#